data_AF-A0A9J6H9U4-F1
#
_entry.id   AF-A0A9J6H9U4-F1
#
_cell.length_a   1.000
_cell.length_b   1.000
_cell.length_c   1.000
_cell.angle_alpha   90.00
_cell.angle_beta   90.00
_cell.angle_gamma   90.00
#
_symmetry.space_group_name_H-M   'P 1'
#
loop_
_entity.id
_entity.type
_entity.pdbx_description
1 polymer ?
#
loop_
_entity_poly.entity_id
_entity_poly.type
_entity_poly.pdbx_seq_one_letter_code
_entity_poly.pdbx_strand_id
1 'polypeptide(L)'
;MDLLVAADKYGLERLKAMCEKAVSSNLCEVNAAEVLVLADMHSAHQLKSLALKYICGHASAVKETAGWQNMIRRHPALALEVSTELLARATFPAPPLPVKRMTNE
;
A
#
# COMPACT_ATOMS: atom_id res chain seq x y z
N MET A 1 -3.92 11.00 14.21
CA MET A 1 -4.15 10.91 12.74
C MET A 1 -4.99 12.09 12.22
N ASP A 2 -5.58 12.88 13.11
CA ASP A 2 -6.47 14.01 12.82
C ASP A 2 -5.80 15.13 12.01
N LEU A 3 -4.48 15.26 12.10
CA LEU A 3 -3.73 16.26 11.35
C LEU A 3 -3.69 15.95 9.84
N LEU A 4 -3.61 14.67 9.45
CA LEU A 4 -3.65 14.26 8.05
C LEU A 4 -5.06 14.50 7.47
N VAL A 5 -6.09 14.15 8.24
CA VAL A 5 -7.50 14.37 7.90
C VAL A 5 -7.79 15.87 7.72
N ALA A 6 -7.28 16.71 8.62
CA ALA A 6 -7.41 18.15 8.51
C ALA A 6 -6.63 18.69 7.29
N ALA A 7 -5.37 18.28 7.10
CA ALA A 7 -4.57 18.73 5.96
C ALA A 7 -5.22 18.39 4.61
N ASP A 8 -5.81 17.20 4.50
CA ASP A 8 -6.56 16.75 3.33
C ASP A 8 -7.84 17.56 3.14
N LYS A 9 -8.64 17.73 4.21
CA LYS A 9 -9.88 18.54 4.20
C LYS A 9 -9.65 20.00 3.81
N TYR A 10 -8.51 20.58 4.16
CA TYR A 10 -8.16 21.98 3.88
C TYR A 10 -7.30 22.16 2.62
N GLY A 11 -7.01 21.09 1.85
CA GLY A 11 -6.21 21.17 0.63
C GLY A 11 -4.77 21.63 0.87
N LEU A 12 -4.25 21.44 2.08
CA LEU A 12 -2.91 21.90 2.47
C LEU A 12 -1.87 20.88 2.01
N GLU A 13 -1.59 20.81 0.72
CA GLU A 13 -0.68 19.80 0.11
C GLU A 13 0.68 19.74 0.80
N ARG A 14 1.25 20.88 1.19
CA ARG A 14 2.54 20.95 1.90
C ARG A 14 2.46 20.39 3.33
N LEU A 15 1.33 20.60 4.02
CA LEU A 15 1.10 20.03 5.35
C LEU A 15 0.80 18.52 5.25
N LYS A 16 0.07 18.11 4.21
CA LYS A 16 -0.19 16.70 3.88
C LYS A 16 1.13 15.97 3.69
N ALA A 17 2.03 16.45 2.82
CA ALA A 17 3.34 15.82 2.60
C ALA A 17 4.20 15.71 3.89
N MET A 18 4.16 16.73 4.77
CA MET A 18 4.85 16.66 6.07
C MET A 18 4.23 15.61 7.00
N CYS A 19 2.90 15.50 7.01
CA CYS A 19 2.19 14.48 7.77
C CYS A 19 2.47 13.08 7.22
N GLU A 20 2.44 12.90 5.91
CA GLU A 20 2.76 11.62 5.26
C GLU A 20 4.18 11.17 5.64
N LYS A 21 5.15 12.07 5.66
CA LYS A 21 6.52 11.78 6.10
C LYS A 21 6.57 11.39 7.59
N ALA A 22 5.92 12.15 8.46
CA ALA A 22 5.88 11.85 9.90
C ALA A 22 5.17 10.52 10.20
N VAL A 23 4.05 10.24 9.53
CA VAL A 23 3.32 8.97 9.65
C VAL A 23 4.18 7.82 9.12
N SER A 24 4.88 8.01 7.99
CA SER A 24 5.78 6.98 7.45
C SER A 24 6.93 6.63 8.39
N SER A 25 7.45 7.61 9.14
CA SER A 25 8.50 7.38 10.15
C SER A 25 7.98 6.69 11.41
N ASN A 26 6.67 6.74 11.67
CA ASN A 26 6.02 6.09 12.80
C ASN A 26 5.24 4.83 12.39
N LEU A 27 5.48 4.30 11.20
CA LEU A 27 4.88 3.04 10.76
C LEU A 27 5.39 1.89 11.64
N CYS A 28 4.46 1.07 12.08
CA CYS A 28 4.67 -0.11 12.90
C CYS A 28 3.76 -1.23 12.39
N GLU A 29 4.11 -2.48 12.69
CA GLU A 29 3.39 -3.67 12.20
C GLU A 29 1.89 -3.64 12.51
N VAL A 30 1.54 -3.16 13.71
CA VAL A 30 0.14 -3.03 14.18
C VAL A 30 -0.63 -1.87 13.56
N ASN A 31 0.04 -0.76 13.23
CA ASN A 31 -0.62 0.43 12.71
C ASN A 31 -0.60 0.52 11.17
N ALA A 32 0.26 -0.26 10.51
CA ALA A 32 0.48 -0.17 9.07
C ALA A 32 -0.79 -0.44 8.27
N ALA A 33 -1.62 -1.41 8.71
CA ALA A 33 -2.89 -1.71 8.08
C ALA A 33 -3.90 -0.55 8.20
N GLU A 34 -4.00 0.07 9.38
CA GLU A 34 -4.89 1.22 9.59
C GLU A 34 -4.42 2.45 8.82
N VAL A 35 -3.11 2.70 8.79
CA VAL A 35 -2.51 3.78 8.00
C VAL A 35 -2.80 3.60 6.52
N LEU A 36 -2.73 2.38 5.99
CA LEU A 36 -3.05 2.10 4.59
C LEU A 36 -4.51 2.44 4.25
N VAL A 37 -5.45 2.05 5.13
CA VAL A 37 -6.88 2.37 4.97
C VAL A 37 -7.10 3.88 4.98
N LEU A 38 -6.46 4.59 5.92
CA LEU A 38 -6.58 6.04 6.01
C LEU A 38 -5.97 6.74 4.81
N ALA A 39 -4.83 6.25 4.31
CA ALA A 39 -4.18 6.81 3.15
C ALA A 39 -5.05 6.65 1.89
N ASP A 40 -5.74 5.52 1.76
CA ASP A 40 -6.70 5.30 0.67
C ASP A 40 -7.92 6.22 0.79
N MET A 41 -8.52 6.30 1.99
CA MET A 41 -9.67 7.16 2.26
C MET A 41 -9.40 8.65 1.98
N HIS A 42 -8.19 9.12 2.29
CA HIS A 42 -7.78 10.51 2.12
C HIS A 42 -7.00 10.76 0.82
N SER A 43 -7.03 9.82 -0.13
CA SER A 43 -6.28 9.92 -1.40
C SER A 43 -4.83 10.41 -1.19
N ALA A 44 -4.20 9.93 -0.13
CA ALA A 44 -2.84 10.25 0.27
C ALA A 44 -1.87 9.30 -0.44
N HIS A 45 -1.68 9.54 -1.75
CA HIS A 45 -0.97 8.63 -2.64
C HIS A 45 0.47 8.31 -2.20
N GLN A 46 1.20 9.31 -1.68
CA GLN A 46 2.57 9.08 -1.20
C GLN A 46 2.58 8.19 0.05
N LEU A 47 1.70 8.47 1.01
CA LEU A 47 1.58 7.66 2.22
C LEU A 47 1.12 6.24 1.91
N LYS A 48 0.16 6.07 0.98
CA LYS A 48 -0.29 4.76 0.51
C LYS A 48 0.87 3.96 -0.04
N SER A 49 1.70 4.55 -0.91
CA SER A 49 2.89 3.87 -1.46
C SER A 49 3.91 3.49 -0.38
N LEU A 50 4.16 4.38 0.58
CA LEU A 50 5.08 4.10 1.69
C LEU A 50 4.56 2.99 2.61
N ALA A 51 3.27 3.02 2.94
CA ALA A 51 2.60 1.99 3.74
C ALA A 51 2.64 0.64 3.03
N LEU A 52 2.32 0.58 1.73
CA LEU A 52 2.43 -0.63 0.92
C LEU A 52 3.85 -1.21 0.94
N LYS A 53 4.87 -0.35 0.76
CA LYS A 53 6.28 -0.79 0.80
C LYS A 53 6.67 -1.37 2.16
N TYR A 54 6.24 -0.73 3.25
CA TYR A 54 6.49 -1.18 4.61
C TYR A 54 5.80 -2.51 4.91
N ILE A 55 4.51 -2.63 4.54
CA ILE A 55 3.73 -3.87 4.71
C ILE A 55 4.35 -4.99 3.89
N CYS A 56 4.73 -4.77 2.63
CA CYS A 56 5.38 -5.80 1.83
C CYS A 56 6.74 -6.25 2.42
N GLY A 57 7.45 -5.37 3.12
CA GLY A 57 8.69 -5.72 3.84
C GLY A 57 8.47 -6.49 5.14
N HIS A 58 7.38 -6.20 5.85
CA HIS A 58 7.02 -6.81 7.14
C HIS A 58 5.75 -7.67 7.03
N ALA A 59 5.50 -8.25 5.87
CA ALA A 59 4.21 -8.84 5.54
C ALA A 59 3.86 -10.01 6.48
N SER A 60 4.86 -10.77 6.92
CA SER A 60 4.68 -11.85 7.90
C SER A 60 4.11 -11.34 9.22
N ALA A 61 4.73 -10.30 9.79
CA ALA A 61 4.35 -9.75 11.08
C ALA A 61 3.04 -8.93 11.00
N VAL A 62 2.87 -8.13 9.94
CA VAL A 62 1.64 -7.36 9.72
C VAL A 62 0.43 -8.29 9.57
N LYS A 63 0.57 -9.43 8.87
CA LYS A 63 -0.52 -10.40 8.65
C LYS A 63 -1.10 -10.98 9.94
N GLU A 64 -0.29 -11.08 10.99
CA GLU A 64 -0.70 -11.61 12.29
C GLU A 64 -1.45 -10.58 13.14
N THR A 65 -1.43 -9.31 12.75
CA THR A 65 -2.08 -8.24 13.52
C THR A 65 -3.59 -8.24 13.35
N ALA A 66 -4.30 -7.88 14.42
CA ALA A 66 -5.75 -7.67 14.37
C ALA A 66 -6.16 -6.56 13.40
N GLY A 67 -5.31 -5.52 13.26
CA GLY A 67 -5.51 -4.42 12.32
C GLY A 67 -5.56 -4.92 10.87
N TRP A 68 -4.66 -5.82 10.50
CA TRP A 68 -4.66 -6.45 9.17
C TRP A 68 -5.92 -7.29 8.91
N GLN A 69 -6.34 -8.11 9.88
CA GLN A 69 -7.58 -8.90 9.72
C GLN A 69 -8.82 -8.01 9.58
N ASN A 70 -8.90 -6.92 10.36
CA ASN A 70 -9.98 -5.94 10.23
C ASN A 70 -9.96 -5.25 8.87
N MET A 71 -8.77 -4.91 8.36
CA MET A 71 -8.61 -4.35 7.03
C MET A 71 -9.13 -5.30 5.95
N ILE A 72 -8.78 -6.59 5.97
CA ILE A 72 -9.28 -7.57 5.00
C ILE A 72 -10.82 -7.65 5.04
N ARG A 73 -11.40 -7.68 6.24
CA ARG A 73 -12.87 -7.78 6.41
C ARG A 73 -13.61 -6.54 5.90
N ARG A 74 -13.06 -5.35 6.12
CA ARG A 74 -13.73 -4.08 5.79
C ARG A 74 -13.38 -3.55 4.39
N HIS A 75 -12.16 -3.82 3.94
CA HIS A 75 -11.58 -3.27 2.70
C HIS A 75 -10.80 -4.37 1.95
N PRO A 76 -11.48 -5.38 1.38
CA PRO A 76 -10.82 -6.48 0.68
C PRO A 76 -10.03 -6.01 -0.56
N ALA A 77 -10.43 -4.89 -1.18
CA ALA A 77 -9.70 -4.28 -2.30
C ALA A 77 -8.26 -3.88 -1.92
N LEU A 78 -8.07 -3.33 -0.71
CA LEU A 78 -6.74 -2.94 -0.22
C LEU A 78 -5.85 -4.17 0.04
N ALA A 79 -6.44 -5.25 0.54
CA ALA A 79 -5.71 -6.50 0.72
C ALA A 79 -5.26 -7.11 -0.63
N LEU A 80 -6.11 -6.99 -1.67
CA LEU A 80 -5.75 -7.38 -3.02
C LEU A 80 -4.60 -6.51 -3.56
N GLU A 81 -4.67 -5.19 -3.38
CA GLU A 81 -3.58 -4.28 -3.79
C GLU A 81 -2.24 -4.64 -3.14
N VAL A 82 -2.22 -4.88 -1.82
CA VAL A 82 -0.99 -5.32 -1.12
C VAL A 82 -0.49 -6.65 -1.70
N SER A 83 -1.40 -7.59 -1.97
CA SER A 83 -1.03 -8.90 -2.53
C SER A 83 -0.49 -8.77 -3.95
N THR A 84 -1.06 -7.89 -4.77
CA THR A 84 -0.56 -7.60 -6.11
C THR A 84 0.79 -6.91 -6.08
N GLU A 85 1.01 -5.97 -5.16
CA GLU A 85 2.30 -5.29 -4.97
C GLU A 85 3.37 -6.29 -4.50
N LEU A 86 3.01 -7.23 -3.62
CA LEU A 86 3.90 -8.30 -3.17
C LEU A 86 4.26 -9.25 -4.31
N LEU A 87 3.27 -9.65 -5.13
CA LEU A 87 3.49 -10.47 -6.33
C LEU A 87 4.35 -9.75 -7.37
N ALA A 88 4.10 -8.46 -7.60
CA ALA A 88 4.90 -7.62 -8.49
C ALA A 88 6.36 -7.55 -8.04
N ARG A 89 6.61 -7.46 -6.73
CA ARG A 89 7.96 -7.50 -6.15
C ARG A 89 8.61 -8.89 -6.19
N ALA A 90 7.81 -9.95 -6.13
CA ALA A 90 8.30 -11.34 -6.22
C ALA A 90 8.56 -11.81 -7.66
N THR A 91 8.01 -11.10 -8.66
CA THR A 91 8.14 -11.49 -10.06
C THR A 91 9.48 -11.00 -10.62
N PHE A 92 10.44 -11.93 -10.59
CA PHE A 92 11.54 -12.07 -11.55
C PHE A 92 11.14 -11.62 -12.97
N PRO A 93 12.07 -11.10 -13.80
CA PRO A 93 11.77 -10.71 -15.17
C PRO A 93 11.07 -11.86 -15.90
N ALA A 94 9.90 -11.59 -16.48
CA ALA A 94 9.15 -12.57 -17.23
C ALA A 94 10.08 -13.25 -18.26
N PRO A 95 10.19 -14.59 -18.30
CA PRO A 95 10.89 -15.23 -19.40
C PRO A 95 10.16 -14.85 -20.71
N PRO A 96 10.90 -14.54 -21.79
CA PRO A 96 10.29 -14.13 -23.04
C PRO A 96 9.37 -15.24 -23.53
N LEU A 97 8.09 -14.91 -23.73
CA LEU A 97 7.11 -15.79 -24.34
C LEU A 97 7.65 -16.24 -25.73
N PRO A 98 7.58 -17.53 -26.08
CA PRO A 98 7.93 -17.95 -27.43
C PRO A 98 6.85 -17.41 -28.37
N VAL A 99 7.17 -16.35 -29.11
CA VAL A 99 6.38 -15.94 -30.27
C VAL A 99 6.51 -17.05 -31.29
N LYS A 100 5.50 -17.92 -31.39
CA LYS A 100 5.36 -18.80 -32.56
C LYS A 100 5.28 -17.89 -33.78
N ARG A 101 6.36 -17.81 -34.55
CA ARG A 101 6.33 -17.29 -35.91
C ARG A 101 5.31 -18.15 -36.64
N MET A 102 4.16 -17.56 -37.00
CA MET A 102 3.31 -18.12 -38.05
C MET A 102 4.17 -18.09 -39.32
N THR A 103 4.71 -19.24 -39.68
CA THR A 103 5.12 -19.53 -41.05
C THR A 103 3.84 -19.50 -41.88
N ASN A 104 3.58 -18.38 -42.54
CA ASN A 104 2.68 -18.35 -43.68
C ASN A 104 3.38 -19.13 -44.79
N GLU A 105 2.89 -20.33 -45.06
CA GLU A 105 3.07 -21.03 -46.34
C GLU A 105 1.84 -20.73 -47.22
#